data_AF-A0A956HXW2-F1
#
_entry.id   AF-A0A956HXW2-F1
#
_cell.length_a   1.000
_cell.length_b   1.000
_cell.length_c   1.000
_cell.angle_alpha   90.00
_cell.angle_beta   90.00
_cell.angle_gamma   90.00
#
_symmetry.space_group_name_H-M   'P 1'
#
loop_
_entity.id
_entity.type
_entity.pdbx_description
1 polymer ?
#
loop_
_entity_poly.entity_id
_entity_poly.type
_entity_poly.pdbx_seq_one_letter_code
_entity_poly.pdbx_strand_id
1 'polypeptide(L)'
;MDEAERCHRLAFIFRGTLLDIGTPQQIVERRHLRAAELEVDDSPRAAAILREAREVDEVAHYGHLLRVATRDVEDPASFLRDRLTAAGIHVENAHSTRVTVEDAFVSMVRSDAADATPGAEVAA
;
A
#
# COMPACT_ATOMS: atom_id res chain seq x y z
N MET A 1 -11.59 -2.64 -6.21
CA MET A 1 -12.80 -3.01 -5.44
C MET A 1 -13.89 -1.94 -5.62
N ASP A 2 -14.35 -1.71 -6.84
CA ASP A 2 -15.05 -0.45 -7.16
C ASP A 2 -16.49 -0.42 -6.64
N GLU A 3 -17.15 -1.59 -6.56
CA GLU A 3 -18.49 -1.70 -6.00
C GLU A 3 -18.50 -1.42 -4.49
N ALA A 4 -17.46 -1.83 -3.76
CA ALA A 4 -17.36 -1.63 -2.31
C ALA A 4 -17.27 -0.15 -1.95
N GLU A 5 -16.64 0.66 -2.80
CA GLU A 5 -16.54 2.12 -2.60
C GLU A 5 -17.90 2.84 -2.69
N ARG A 6 -18.91 2.18 -3.28
CA ARG A 6 -20.28 2.71 -3.38
C ARG A 6 -21.18 2.27 -2.23
N CYS A 7 -20.68 1.47 -1.29
CA CYS A 7 -21.45 1.06 -0.12
C CYS A 7 -21.54 2.18 0.91
N HIS A 8 -22.66 2.24 1.63
CA HIS A 8 -22.84 3.17 2.75
C HIS A 8 -21.93 2.80 3.94
N ARG A 9 -21.71 1.49 4.15
CA ARG A 9 -20.87 0.93 5.20
C ARG A 9 -20.23 -0.36 4.70
N LEU A 10 -19.01 -0.60 5.15
CA LEU A 10 -18.21 -1.79 4.89
C LEU A 10 -17.72 -2.38 6.20
N ALA A 11 -17.59 -3.70 6.22
CA ALA A 11 -16.91 -4.44 7.28
C ALA A 11 -15.88 -5.35 6.63
N PHE A 12 -14.61 -5.21 7.02
CA PHE A 12 -13.53 -6.05 6.53
C PHE A 12 -13.28 -7.20 7.49
N ILE A 13 -13.34 -8.42 6.99
CA ILE A 13 -13.09 -9.63 7.76
C ILE A 13 -11.96 -10.40 7.09
N PHE A 14 -10.98 -10.83 7.86
CA PHE A 14 -9.88 -11.67 7.41
C PHE A 14 -9.63 -12.78 8.42
N ARG A 15 -9.54 -14.03 7.94
CA ARG A 15 -9.34 -15.23 8.78
C ARG A 15 -10.33 -15.35 9.96
N GLY A 16 -11.57 -14.91 9.76
CA GLY A 16 -12.63 -14.95 10.78
C GLY A 16 -12.59 -13.79 11.78
N THR A 17 -11.63 -12.86 11.67
CA THR A 17 -11.49 -11.68 12.52
C THR A 17 -11.99 -10.45 11.79
N LEU A 18 -12.80 -9.62 12.47
CA LEU A 18 -13.18 -8.29 11.98
C LEU A 18 -11.98 -7.34 12.10
N LEU A 19 -11.47 -6.84 10.97
CA LEU A 19 -10.34 -5.93 10.91
C LEU A 19 -10.74 -4.46 11.10
N ASP A 20 -11.79 -4.01 10.39
CA ASP A 20 -12.36 -2.67 10.56
C ASP A 20 -13.82 -2.63 10.06
N ILE A 21 -14.58 -1.64 10.52
CA ILE A 21 -15.94 -1.35 10.08
C ILE A 21 -16.18 0.17 10.04
N GLY A 22 -16.80 0.65 8.97
CA GLY A 22 -17.05 2.08 8.78
C GLY A 22 -17.61 2.41 7.41
N THR A 23 -17.69 3.70 7.08
CA THR A 23 -17.86 4.12 5.69
C THR A 23 -16.57 3.86 4.90
N PRO A 24 -16.63 3.76 3.56
CA PRO A 24 -15.43 3.68 2.73
C PRO A 24 -14.38 4.73 3.06
N GLN A 25 -14.80 5.99 3.20
CA GLN A 25 -13.93 7.11 3.52
C GLN A 25 -13.27 6.95 4.90
N GLN A 26 -14.03 6.59 5.93
CA GLN A 26 -13.49 6.38 7.28
C GLN A 26 -12.43 5.28 7.32
N ILE A 27 -12.66 4.18 6.59
CA ILE A 27 -11.72 3.07 6.54
C ILE A 27 -10.42 3.52 5.87
N VAL A 28 -10.49 4.24 4.75
CA VAL A 28 -9.29 4.75 4.07
C VAL A 28 -8.54 5.76 4.94
N GLU A 29 -9.24 6.72 5.56
CA GLU A 29 -8.64 7.76 6.40
C GLU A 29 -7.85 7.19 7.59
N ARG A 30 -8.39 6.16 8.26
CA ARG A 30 -7.75 5.51 9.41
C ARG A 30 -6.43 4.82 9.09
N ARG A 31 -6.17 4.50 7.82
CA ARG A 31 -4.92 3.85 7.41
C ARG A 31 -3.77 4.84 7.18
N HIS A 32 -4.05 6.14 7.11
CA HIS A 32 -3.05 7.18 6.84
C HIS A 32 -2.20 6.91 5.59
N LEU A 33 -2.82 6.27 4.58
CA LEU A 33 -2.15 5.96 3.33
C LEU A 33 -2.15 7.15 2.37
N ARG A 34 -1.19 7.15 1.46
CA ARG A 34 -1.13 7.94 0.23
C ARG A 34 -0.65 7.05 -0.89
N ALA A 35 -1.09 7.29 -2.11
CA ALA A 35 -0.70 6.48 -3.26
C ALA A 35 -0.06 7.33 -4.35
N ALA A 36 0.85 6.73 -5.11
CA ALA A 36 1.40 7.30 -6.33
C ALA A 36 1.55 6.23 -7.41
N GLU A 37 1.54 6.66 -8.66
CA GLU A 37 1.86 5.84 -9.82
C GLU A 37 3.16 6.34 -10.45
N LEU A 38 4.04 5.40 -10.80
CA LEU A 38 5.35 5.66 -11.36
C LEU A 38 5.55 4.88 -12.66
N GLU A 39 6.12 5.55 -13.64
CA GLU A 39 6.64 4.96 -14.87
C GLU A 39 8.16 5.02 -14.81
N VAL A 40 8.80 3.86 -14.98
CA VAL A 40 10.23 3.66 -14.73
C VAL A 40 10.84 2.76 -15.80
N ASP A 41 12.13 2.94 -16.05
CA ASP A 41 12.88 2.15 -17.04
C ASP A 41 13.13 0.69 -16.60
N ASP A 42 13.16 0.41 -15.29
CA ASP A 42 13.32 -0.92 -14.71
C ASP A 42 12.33 -1.16 -13.55
N SER A 43 11.09 -1.52 -13.91
CA SER A 43 9.99 -1.74 -12.96
C SER A 43 10.28 -2.85 -11.91
N PRO A 44 10.83 -4.02 -12.28
CA PRO A 44 11.20 -5.04 -11.29
C PRO A 44 12.22 -4.57 -10.26
N ARG A 45 13.29 -3.90 -10.70
CA ARG A 45 14.34 -3.39 -9.80
C ARG A 45 13.81 -2.24 -8.93
N ALA A 46 13.03 -1.33 -9.52
CA ALA A 46 12.38 -0.25 -8.78
C ALA A 46 11.48 -0.82 -7.67
N ALA A 47 10.66 -1.82 -8.00
CA ALA A 47 9.78 -2.44 -7.02
C ALA A 47 10.54 -3.15 -5.89
N ALA A 48 11.68 -3.79 -6.18
CA ALA A 48 12.52 -4.38 -5.15
C ALA A 48 13.04 -3.32 -4.16
N ILE A 49 13.59 -2.22 -4.68
CA ILE A 49 14.13 -1.10 -3.87
C ILE A 49 13.04 -0.44 -3.03
N LEU A 50 11.86 -0.20 -3.61
CA LEU A 50 10.78 0.45 -2.89
C LEU A 50 10.23 -0.42 -1.76
N ARG A 51 10.19 -1.75 -1.92
CA ARG A 51 9.75 -2.67 -0.86
C ARG A 51 10.67 -2.69 0.37
N GLU A 52 11.89 -2.20 0.26
CA GLU A 52 12.82 -2.08 1.40
C GLU A 52 12.54 -0.83 2.26
N ALA A 53 11.74 0.12 1.77
CA ALA A 53 11.44 1.35 2.49
C ALA A 53 10.33 1.12 3.54
N ARG A 54 10.59 1.50 4.80
CA ARG A 54 9.60 1.40 5.89
C ARG A 54 8.33 2.21 5.62
N GLU A 55 8.43 3.28 4.84
CA GLU A 55 7.33 4.15 4.48
C GLU A 55 6.44 3.55 3.38
N VAL A 56 6.92 2.53 2.67
CA VAL A 56 6.18 1.86 1.59
C VAL A 56 5.37 0.71 2.17
N ASP A 57 4.05 0.82 2.03
CA ASP A 57 3.09 -0.17 2.53
C ASP A 57 2.90 -1.30 1.51
N GLU A 58 2.79 -0.93 0.23
CA GLU A 58 2.58 -1.86 -0.89
C GLU A 58 3.18 -1.35 -2.20
N VAL A 59 3.67 -2.28 -3.03
CA VAL A 59 4.09 -2.04 -4.41
C VAL A 59 3.41 -3.06 -5.33
N ALA A 60 2.52 -2.57 -6.20
CA ALA A 60 1.77 -3.34 -7.19
C ALA A 60 2.20 -2.99 -8.63
N HIS A 61 2.24 -4.00 -9.51
CA HIS A 61 2.57 -3.82 -10.92
C HIS A 61 1.31 -3.74 -11.76
N TYR A 62 1.22 -2.71 -12.59
CA TYR A 62 0.19 -2.51 -13.61
C TYR A 62 0.87 -2.41 -14.98
N GLY A 63 1.32 -3.54 -15.50
CA GLY A 63 2.15 -3.57 -16.71
C GLY A 63 3.52 -2.91 -16.45
N HIS A 64 3.79 -1.78 -17.10
CA HIS A 64 5.01 -0.98 -16.92
C HIS A 64 4.90 0.04 -15.77
N LEU A 65 3.68 0.29 -15.27
CA LEU A 65 3.44 1.21 -14.17
C LEU A 65 3.58 0.52 -12.82
N LEU A 66 4.20 1.21 -11.87
CA LEU A 66 4.19 0.83 -10.46
C LEU A 66 3.18 1.70 -9.74
N ARG A 67 2.19 1.06 -9.10
CA ARG A 67 1.36 1.72 -8.11
C ARG A 67 1.94 1.44 -6.73
N VAL A 68 2.15 2.48 -5.96
CA VAL A 68 2.80 2.38 -4.67
C VAL A 68 1.94 3.07 -3.62
N ALA A 69 1.56 2.30 -2.60
CA ALA A 69 0.95 2.84 -1.39
C ALA A 69 2.05 3.12 -0.37
N THR A 70 1.99 4.29 0.24
CA THR A 70 2.90 4.76 1.28
C THR A 70 2.10 5.14 2.51
N ARG A 71 2.75 5.12 3.68
CA ARG A 71 2.16 5.49 4.95
C ARG A 71 2.91 6.67 5.55
N ASP A 72 2.16 7.66 6.04
CA ASP A 72 2.70 8.86 6.70
C ASP A 72 3.67 9.69 5.83
N VAL A 73 3.54 9.57 4.50
CA VAL A 73 4.28 10.39 3.53
C VAL A 73 3.35 11.42 2.93
N GLU A 74 3.69 12.71 3.06
CA GLU A 74 2.84 13.81 2.56
C GLU A 74 2.79 13.86 1.03
N ASP A 75 3.95 13.76 0.38
CA ASP A 75 4.09 13.68 -1.08
C ASP A 75 4.72 12.34 -1.49
N PRO A 76 3.91 11.30 -1.77
CA PRO A 76 4.43 10.00 -2.16
C PRO A 76 5.17 10.06 -3.51
N ALA A 77 4.73 10.89 -4.45
CA ALA A 77 5.33 10.94 -5.77
C ALA A 77 6.77 11.48 -5.73
N SER A 78 6.99 12.58 -5.00
CA SER A 78 8.35 13.11 -4.81
C SER A 78 9.23 12.14 -4.03
N PHE A 79 8.73 11.61 -2.90
CA PHE A 79 9.48 10.67 -2.06
C PHE A 79 9.97 9.44 -2.84
N LEU A 80 9.10 8.82 -3.63
CA LEU A 80 9.42 7.62 -4.40
C LEU A 80 10.36 7.94 -5.56
N ARG A 81 10.16 9.08 -6.25
CA ARG A 81 11.06 9.54 -7.30
C ARG A 81 12.48 9.75 -6.78
N ASP A 82 12.64 10.43 -5.65
CA ASP A 82 13.94 10.72 -5.07
C ASP A 82 14.69 9.44 -4.68
N ARG A 83 13.97 8.49 -4.07
CA ARG A 83 14.53 7.20 -3.67
C ARG A 83 15.00 6.37 -4.88
N LEU A 84 14.21 6.32 -5.95
CA LEU A 84 14.57 5.59 -7.17
C LEU A 84 15.74 6.25 -7.92
N THR A 85 15.71 7.58 -8.02
CA THR A 85 16.78 8.36 -8.67
C THR A 85 18.11 8.18 -7.93
N ALA A 86 18.10 8.19 -6.59
CA ALA A 86 19.29 7.94 -5.77
C ALA A 86 19.88 6.54 -5.99
N ALA A 87 19.07 5.56 -6.41
CA ALA A 87 19.51 4.21 -6.74
C ALA A 87 19.85 4.03 -8.24
N GLY A 88 19.85 5.12 -9.02
CA GLY A 88 20.18 5.12 -10.44
C GLY A 88 19.10 4.48 -11.32
N ILE A 89 17.83 4.61 -10.95
CA ILE A 89 16.67 4.23 -11.78
C ILE A 89 16.08 5.49 -12.39
N HIS A 90 15.79 5.48 -13.70
CA HIS A 90 15.14 6.59 -14.35
C HIS A 90 13.63 6.54 -14.11
N VAL A 91 13.08 7.65 -13.63
CA VAL A 91 11.64 7.82 -13.42
C VAL A 91 11.12 8.75 -14.50
N GLU A 92 10.44 8.18 -15.49
CA GLU A 92 9.86 8.94 -16.61
C GLU A 92 8.69 9.79 -16.13
N ASN A 93 7.84 9.22 -15.29
CA ASN A 93 6.71 9.92 -14.70
C ASN A 93 6.47 9.44 -13.25
N ALA A 94 6.04 10.36 -12.39
CA ALA A 94 5.52 10.02 -11.07
C ALA A 94 4.51 11.06 -10.63
N HIS A 95 3.33 10.61 -10.22
CA HIS A 95 2.25 11.47 -9.76
C HIS A 95 1.43 10.80 -8.66
N SER A 96 0.90 11.62 -7.74
CA SER A 96 0.03 11.14 -6.69
C SER A 96 -1.33 10.73 -7.26
N THR A 97 -1.89 9.66 -6.70
CA THR A 97 -3.20 9.12 -7.06
C THR A 97 -4.03 8.93 -5.79
N ARG A 98 -5.35 8.72 -5.94
CA ARG A 98 -6.21 8.50 -4.78
C ARG A 98 -5.90 7.16 -4.14
N VAL A 99 -6.01 7.11 -2.82
CA VAL A 99 -6.11 5.85 -2.10
C VAL A 99 -7.51 5.28 -2.27
N THR A 100 -7.59 3.97 -2.44
CA THR A 100 -8.82 3.21 -2.64
C THR A 100 -9.13 2.39 -1.39
N VAL A 101 -10.35 1.87 -1.35
CA VAL A 101 -10.76 0.89 -0.33
C VAL A 101 -9.92 -0.39 -0.41
N GLU A 102 -9.43 -0.74 -1.60
CA GLU A 102 -8.58 -1.91 -1.80
C GLU A 102 -7.19 -1.72 -1.18
N ASP A 103 -6.56 -0.56 -1.37
CA ASP A 103 -5.28 -0.23 -0.72
C ASP A 103 -5.41 -0.32 0.82
N ALA A 104 -6.53 0.18 1.36
CA ALA A 104 -6.81 0.07 2.79
C ALA A 104 -6.93 -1.39 3.26
N PHE A 105 -7.61 -2.23 2.48
CA PHE A 105 -7.75 -3.66 2.78
C PHE A 105 -6.41 -4.39 2.76
N VAL A 106 -5.60 -4.21 1.72
CA VAL A 106 -4.28 -4.87 1.63
C VAL A 106 -3.39 -4.43 2.78
N SER A 107 -3.41 -3.14 3.12
CA SER A 107 -2.70 -2.61 4.27
C SER A 107 -3.12 -3.27 5.58
N MET A 108 -4.43 -3.45 5.80
CA MET A 108 -4.96 -4.12 7.00
C MET A 108 -4.50 -5.56 7.10
N VAL A 109 -4.58 -6.32 6.01
CA VAL A 109 -4.13 -7.72 5.95
C VAL A 109 -2.62 -7.84 6.23
N ARG A 110 -1.82 -6.92 5.70
CA ARG A 110 -0.37 -6.88 5.97
C ARG A 110 -0.04 -6.60 7.43
N SER A 111 -0.78 -5.66 8.05
CA SER A 111 -0.60 -5.34 9.47
C SER A 111 -1.01 -6.51 10.37
N ASP A 112 -2.16 -7.15 10.08
CA ASP A 112 -2.62 -8.34 10.79
C ASP A 112 -1.61 -9.51 10.70
N ALA A 113 -1.03 -9.75 9.51
CA ALA A 113 -0.01 -10.78 9.34
C ALA A 113 1.30 -10.48 10.12
N ALA A 114 1.66 -9.20 10.26
CA ALA A 114 2.80 -8.78 11.07
C ALA A 114 2.51 -8.96 12.57
N ASP A 115 1.30 -8.59 13.02
CA ASP A 115 0.86 -8.71 14.42
C ASP A 115 0.63 -10.17 14.85
N ALA A 116 0.22 -11.04 13.93
CA ALA A 116 0.06 -12.47 14.16
C ALA A 116 1.39 -13.22 14.38
N THR A 117 2.53 -12.54 14.30
CA THR A 117 3.84 -13.09 14.68
C THR A 117 4.33 -12.52 16.02
N PRO A 118 4.02 -13.22 17.12
CA PRO A 118 5.00 -13.46 18.16
C PRO A 118 5.11 -14.97 18.42
N GLY A 119 6.34 -15.50 18.47
CA GLY A 119 6.60 -16.93 18.60
C GLY A 119 5.79 -17.60 19.72
N ALA A 120 5.11 -18.69 19.37
CA ALA A 120 4.71 -19.75 20.28
C ALA A 120 4.40 -21.02 19.46
N GLU A 121 5.45 -21.74 19.08
CA GLU A 121 5.38 -23.20 19.11
C GLU A 121 4.95 -23.58 20.53
N VAL A 122 3.70 -24.01 20.69
CA VAL A 122 3.32 -24.84 21.83
C VAL A 122 3.83 -26.23 21.48
N ALA A 123 4.97 -26.59 22.07
CA ALA A 123 5.41 -27.97 22.17
C ALA A 123 4.28 -28.81 22.77
N ALA A 124 3.90 -29.87 22.08
CA ALA A 124 3.13 -30.99 22.59
C ALA A 124 3.77 -32.29 22.06
#